data_AF-A0A3M4VS00-F1
#
_entry.id   AF-A0A3M4VS00-F1
#
_cell.length_a   1.000
_cell.length_b   1.000
_cell.length_c   1.000
_cell.angle_alpha   90.00
_cell.angle_beta   90.00
_cell.angle_gamma   90.00
#
_symmetry.space_group_name_H-M   'P 1'
#
loop_
_entity.id
_entity.type
_entity.pdbx_description
1 polymer ?
#
loop_
_entity_poly.entity_id
_entity_poly.type
_entity_poly.pdbx_seq_one_letter_code
_entity_poly.pdbx_strand_id
1 'polypeptide(L)'
;MGWLGNVSEEGLMLISDLPLLVGAIFDLRMKMPVNAEGQKVVDVKATCLWCNEDETPGNYNSGFTLNTVPEGYRDLADALRQYFCFYLVEASA
;
A
#
# COMPACT_ATOMS: atom_id res chain seq x y z
N MET A 1 -6.52 1.78 13.18
CA MET A 1 -6.66 1.00 11.91
C MET A 1 -6.37 1.97 10.78
N GLY A 2 -5.42 1.67 9.90
CA GLY A 2 -4.83 2.66 8.99
C GLY A 2 -5.31 2.61 7.53
N TRP A 3 -4.75 3.53 6.74
CA TRP A 3 -4.96 3.68 5.30
C TRP A 3 -3.65 3.46 4.55
N LEU A 4 -3.71 2.93 3.33
CA LEU A 4 -2.55 2.92 2.46
C LEU A 4 -2.29 4.33 1.95
N GLY A 5 -1.09 4.85 2.22
CA GLY A 5 -0.63 6.11 1.66
C GLY A 5 0.16 5.92 0.37
N ASN A 6 0.86 4.79 0.21
CA ASN A 6 1.61 4.47 -1.00
C ASN A 6 1.83 2.96 -1.17
N VAL A 7 2.09 2.53 -2.40
CA VAL A 7 2.31 1.14 -2.80
C VAL A 7 3.41 1.12 -3.85
N SER A 8 4.35 0.18 -3.73
CA SER A 8 5.36 -0.15 -4.73
C SER A 8 5.31 -1.66 -5.01
N GLU A 9 6.24 -2.18 -5.80
CA GLU A 9 6.30 -3.60 -6.16
C GLU A 9 6.51 -4.52 -4.94
N GLU A 10 7.27 -4.05 -3.94
CA GLU A 10 7.73 -4.83 -2.79
C GLU A 10 7.52 -4.12 -1.45
N GLY A 11 6.76 -3.01 -1.43
CA GLY A 11 6.62 -2.22 -0.22
C GLY A 11 5.41 -1.32 -0.21
N LEU A 12 4.93 -1.00 0.99
CA LEU A 12 3.76 -0.14 1.18
C LEU A 12 4.02 0.89 2.27
N MET A 13 3.27 1.98 2.22
CA MET A 13 3.21 2.97 3.28
C MET A 13 1.83 2.91 3.92
N LEU A 14 1.79 2.76 5.23
CA LEU A 14 0.57 2.79 6.04
C LEU A 14 0.52 4.10 6.84
N ILE A 15 -0.61 4.78 6.79
CA ILE A 15 -0.95 5.93 7.61
C ILE A 15 -1.88 5.43 8.71
N SER A 16 -1.53 5.60 9.99
CA SER A 16 -2.35 5.14 11.11
C SER A 16 -2.26 6.02 12.33
N ASP A 17 -3.25 5.92 13.20
CA ASP A 17 -3.34 6.53 14.52
C ASP A 17 -2.44 5.88 15.58
N LEU A 18 -1.65 4.87 15.18
CA LEU A 18 -0.82 4.07 16.07
C LEU A 18 0.64 4.10 15.62
N PRO A 19 1.60 4.33 16.54
CA PRO A 19 3.01 4.13 16.24
C PRO A 19 3.30 2.63 16.10
N LEU A 20 3.98 2.24 15.02
CA LEU A 20 4.30 0.85 14.73
C LEU A 20 5.77 0.55 15.01
N LEU A 21 6.01 -0.62 15.60
CA LEU A 21 7.35 -1.04 16.01
C LEU A 21 8.23 -1.30 14.78
N VAL A 22 9.28 -0.49 14.63
CA VAL A 22 10.31 -0.66 13.59
C VAL A 22 11.07 -1.98 13.80
N GLY A 23 11.31 -2.72 12.72
CA GLY A 23 11.97 -4.03 12.71
C GLY A 23 11.04 -5.21 13.00
N ALA A 24 9.80 -4.98 13.44
CA ALA A 24 8.83 -6.04 13.65
C ALA A 24 8.16 -6.48 12.34
N ILE A 25 7.76 -7.76 12.29
CA ILE A 25 6.97 -8.35 11.21
C ILE A 25 5.50 -8.30 11.62
N PHE A 26 4.67 -7.77 10.72
CA PHE A 26 3.24 -7.63 10.92
C PHE A 26 2.48 -8.50 9.92
N ASP A 27 1.40 -9.13 10.41
CA ASP A 27 0.35 -9.71 9.59
C ASP A 27 -0.69 -8.63 9.29
N LEU A 28 -0.74 -8.20 8.03
CA LEU A 28 -1.62 -7.12 7.57
C LEU A 28 -2.67 -7.68 6.61
N ARG A 29 -3.90 -7.18 6.73
CA ARG A 29 -5.01 -7.47 5.79
C ARG A 29 -5.41 -6.19 5.06
N MET A 30 -5.12 -6.14 3.77
CA MET A 30 -5.56 -5.07 2.87
C MET A 30 -6.97 -5.37 2.35
N LYS A 31 -7.85 -4.37 2.40
CA LYS A 31 -9.19 -4.43 1.82
C LYS A 31 -9.22 -3.51 0.60
N MET A 32 -9.45 -4.09 -0.57
CA MET A 32 -9.52 -3.35 -1.83
C MET A 32 -10.90 -2.72 -1.99
N PRO A 33 -11.06 -1.59 -2.72
CA PRO A 33 -12.37 -1.03 -3.02
C PRO A 33 -13.33 -2.09 -3.57
N VAL A 34 -14.59 -2.05 -3.12
CA VAL A 34 -15.62 -3.00 -3.58
C VAL A 34 -15.91 -2.76 -5.05
N ASN A 35 -15.87 -3.83 -5.85
CA ASN A 35 -16.25 -3.80 -7.25
C ASN A 35 -17.44 -4.74 -7.51
N ALA A 36 -17.82 -4.95 -8.77
CA ALA A 36 -18.92 -5.84 -9.15
C ALA A 36 -18.73 -7.31 -8.68
N GLU A 37 -17.50 -7.72 -8.38
CA GLU A 37 -17.15 -9.06 -7.87
C GLU A 37 -17.14 -9.11 -6.32
N GLY A 38 -17.41 -7.99 -5.65
CA GLY A 38 -17.42 -7.88 -4.19
C GLY A 38 -16.16 -7.24 -3.59
N GLN A 39 -15.97 -7.41 -2.27
CA GLN A 39 -14.80 -6.92 -1.55
C GLN A 39 -13.64 -7.92 -1.69
N LYS A 40 -12.57 -7.52 -2.39
CA LYS A 40 -11.32 -8.30 -2.41
C LYS A 40 -10.48 -7.99 -1.17
N VAL A 41 -9.86 -9.02 -0.61
CA VAL A 41 -8.93 -8.92 0.52
C VAL A 41 -7.60 -9.56 0.16
N VAL A 42 -6.51 -8.97 0.63
CA VAL A 42 -5.14 -9.47 0.42
C VAL A 42 -4.43 -9.47 1.75
N ASP A 43 -3.99 -10.64 2.19
CA ASP A 43 -3.19 -10.79 3.40
C ASP A 43 -1.70 -10.71 3.03
N VAL A 44 -0.93 -9.89 3.75
CA VAL A 44 0.51 -9.71 3.55
C VAL A 44 1.25 -9.82 4.87
N LYS A 45 2.44 -10.44 4.83
CA LYS A 45 3.45 -10.33 5.90
C LYS A 45 4.47 -9.26 5.50
N ALA A 46 4.66 -8.28 6.36
CA ALA A 46 5.52 -7.15 6.05
C ALA A 46 6.34 -6.69 7.26
N THR A 47 7.58 -6.26 7.02
CA THR A 47 8.49 -5.76 8.04
C THR A 47 8.46 -4.24 8.05
N CYS A 48 8.19 -3.63 9.21
CA CYS A 48 8.22 -2.18 9.37
C CYS A 48 9.67 -1.68 9.32
N LEU A 49 9.99 -0.79 8.37
CA LEU A 49 11.33 -0.23 8.19
C LEU A 49 11.52 1.10 8.89
N TRP A 50 10.45 1.89 9.02
CA TRP A 50 10.44 3.18 9.67
C TRP A 50 9.02 3.54 10.10
N CYS A 51 8.88 4.35 11.15
CA CYS A 51 7.62 4.89 11.63
C CYS A 51 7.86 6.30 12.17
N ASN A 52 7.21 7.30 11.57
CA ASN A 52 7.37 8.71 11.93
C ASN A 52 5.99 9.34 12.12
N GLU A 53 5.85 10.23 13.10
CA GLU A 53 4.66 11.08 13.21
C GLU A 53 4.58 12.00 11.99
N ASP A 54 3.38 12.19 11.44
CA ASP A 54 3.15 13.11 10.33
C ASP A 54 2.91 14.56 10.82
N GLU A 55 2.65 15.49 9.89
CA GLU A 55 2.40 16.89 10.25
C GLU A 55 1.10 17.11 11.05
N THR A 56 0.17 16.16 10.99
CA THR A 56 -1.09 16.10 11.74
C THR A 56 -0.90 15.28 13.03
N PRO A 57 -0.82 15.95 14.21
CA PRO A 57 -0.51 15.27 15.46
C PRO A 57 -1.39 14.05 15.72
N GLY A 58 -0.75 12.95 16.15
CA GLY A 58 -1.42 11.68 16.40
C GLY A 58 -1.59 10.76 15.19
N ASN A 59 -1.14 11.16 13.99
CA ASN A 59 -1.02 10.26 12.84
C ASN A 59 0.44 9.89 12.59
N TYR A 60 0.66 8.65 12.18
CA TYR A 60 1.98 8.09 11.91
C TYR A 60 2.02 7.52 10.51
N ASN A 61 3.07 7.87 9.78
CA ASN A 61 3.45 7.23 8.54
C ASN A 61 4.44 6.10 8.86
N SER A 62 4.12 4.89 8.39
CA SER A 62 4.97 3.71 8.56
C SER A 62 5.25 3.07 7.21
N GLY A 63 6.53 2.88 6.88
CA GLY A 63 6.95 2.20 5.66
C GLY A 63 7.28 0.74 5.90
N PHE A 64 6.84 -0.11 4.98
CA PHE A 64 6.98 -1.55 5.08
C PHE A 64 7.64 -2.13 3.84
N THR A 65 8.47 -3.15 4.04
CA THR A 65 8.87 -4.08 2.98
C THR A 65 8.07 -5.37 3.13
N LEU A 66 7.59 -5.90 2.01
CA LEU A 66 6.88 -7.16 1.96
C LEU A 66 7.86 -8.33 2.12
N ASN A 67 7.57 -9.25 3.04
CA ASN A 67 8.36 -10.48 3.18
C ASN A 67 8.09 -11.45 2.02
N THR A 68 6.89 -11.38 1.44
CA THR A 68 6.46 -12.08 0.22
C THR A 68 5.46 -11.21 -0.52
N VAL A 69 5.46 -11.24 -1.85
CA VAL A 69 4.52 -10.47 -2.67
C VAL A 69 3.40 -11.40 -3.18
N PRO A 70 2.20 -11.40 -2.56
CA PRO A 70 1.09 -12.20 -3.07
C PRO A 70 0.54 -11.63 -4.38
N GLU A 71 -0.06 -12.49 -5.20
CA GLU A 71 -0.64 -12.14 -6.51
C GLU A 71 -1.62 -10.96 -6.40
N GLY A 72 -2.55 -10.99 -5.45
CA GLY A 72 -3.50 -9.89 -5.28
C GLY A 72 -2.87 -8.54 -4.90
N TYR A 73 -1.66 -8.52 -4.33
CA TYR A 73 -0.91 -7.29 -4.11
C TYR A 73 -0.23 -6.83 -5.40
N ARG A 74 0.36 -7.77 -6.15
CA ARG A 74 0.96 -7.49 -7.46
C ARG A 74 -0.06 -6.86 -8.40
N ASP A 75 -1.26 -7.43 -8.48
CA ASP A 75 -2.37 -6.93 -9.28
C ASP A 75 -2.73 -5.48 -8.91
N LEU A 76 -2.74 -5.15 -7.61
CA LEU A 76 -2.98 -3.78 -7.16
C LEU A 76 -1.88 -2.83 -7.64
N ALA A 77 -0.62 -3.20 -7.43
CA ALA A 77 0.52 -2.38 -7.81
C ALA A 77 0.54 -2.13 -9.32
N ASP A 78 0.26 -3.15 -10.13
CA ASP A 78 0.16 -3.02 -11.59
C ASP A 78 -1.04 -2.18 -12.02
N ALA A 79 -2.20 -2.34 -11.39
CA ALA A 79 -3.38 -1.53 -11.69
C ALA A 79 -3.13 -0.04 -11.40
N LEU A 80 -2.52 0.29 -10.27
CA LEU A 80 -2.16 1.66 -9.92
C LEU A 80 -1.10 2.22 -10.89
N ARG A 81 -0.08 1.42 -11.24
CA ARG A 81 0.92 1.80 -12.23
C ARG A 81 0.27 2.12 -13.57
N GLN A 82 -0.61 1.26 -14.07
CA GLN A 82 -1.32 1.50 -15.33
C GLN A 82 -2.21 2.75 -15.28
N TYR A 83 -2.90 2.97 -14.16
CA TYR A 83 -3.80 4.11 -13.98
C TYR A 83 -3.07 5.46 -13.94
N PHE A 84 -1.92 5.52 -13.27
CA PHE A 84 -1.12 6.75 -13.12
C PHE A 84 -0.04 6.94 -14.21
N CYS A 85 0.12 5.98 -15.12
CA CYS A 85 0.98 6.14 -16.29
C CYS A 85 0.30 7.01 -17.36
N PHE A 86 0.99 8.06 -17.81
CA PHE A 86 0.56 8.88 -18.93
C PHE A 86 1.19 8.35 -20.22
N TYR A 87 0.36 7.87 -21.15
CA TYR A 87 0.80 7.55 -22.49
C TYR A 87 0.78 8.82 -23.33
N LEU A 88 1.82 9.03 -24.15
CA LEU A 88 1.75 10.01 -25.24
C LEU A 88 0.62 9.56 -26.17
N VAL A 89 -0.51 10.24 -26.11
CA VAL A 89 -1.48 10.21 -27.21
C VAL A 89 -0.73 10.88 -28.36
N GLU A 90 -0.42 10.13 -29.42
CA GLU A 90 0.04 10.73 -30.66
C GLU A 90 -0.97 11.82 -31.01
N ALA A 91 -0.51 13.08 -31.00
CA ALA A 91 -1.34 14.19 -31.42
C ALA A 91 -1.80 13.86 -32.83
N SER A 92 -3.10 13.62 -33.01
CA SER A 92 -3.71 13.43 -34.32
C SER A 92 -3.20 14.52 -35.24
N ALA A 93 -2.51 14.10 -36.31
CA ALA A 93 -2.30 14.92 -37.48
C ALA A 93 -3.64 15.32 -38.11
#